data_AF-M5UB62-F1
#
_entry.id   AF-M5UB62-F1
#
_cell.length_a   1.000
_cell.length_b   1.000
_cell.length_c   1.000
_cell.angle_alpha   90.00
_cell.angle_beta   90.00
_cell.angle_gamma   90.00
#
_symmetry.space_group_name_H-M   'P 1'
#
loop_
_entity.id
_entity.type
_entity.pdbx_description
1 polymer ?
#
loop_
_entity_poly.entity_id
_entity_poly.type
_entity_poly.pdbx_seq_one_letter_code
_entity_poly.pdbx_strand_id
1 'polypeptide(L)'
;MDEWKGYHTVYVIPVNPQYRSRPTSIHGFGGGHDPVGFALNGVKFDPPAPIEAIIKAHTIAPFDDAGGHVNPFAGYHYHAATGQTKEIAQPDGHAPLIGYALDGFAIYAHLDESGKASEDLDECSGHYDDVRGYHYHVGAAGDNQIIGAFRGIPGTVEIIKK
;
A
#
# COMPACT_ATOMS: atom_id res chain seq x y z
N MET A 1 29.18 8.41 12.63
CA MET A 1 28.22 8.84 11.61
C MET A 1 28.23 7.82 10.50
N ASP A 2 27.34 6.81 10.57
CA ASP A 2 26.99 5.88 9.48
C ASP A 2 26.02 4.77 9.99
N GLU A 3 25.31 5.00 11.11
CA GLU A 3 24.50 3.95 11.75
C GLU A 3 23.44 3.34 10.83
N TRP A 4 22.85 4.12 9.93
CA TRP A 4 21.84 3.65 8.97
C TRP A 4 22.39 2.66 7.92
N LYS A 5 23.70 2.67 7.62
CA LYS A 5 24.31 1.71 6.68
C LYS A 5 24.40 0.30 7.28
N GLY A 6 24.29 0.20 8.60
CA GLY A 6 24.38 -1.01 9.39
C GLY A 6 23.05 -1.71 9.64
N TYR A 7 21.94 -1.28 9.04
CA TYR A 7 20.65 -1.97 9.16
C TYR A 7 20.06 -2.30 7.80
N HIS A 8 19.28 -3.37 7.73
CA HIS A 8 18.36 -3.65 6.64
C HIS A 8 17.00 -4.03 7.19
N THR A 9 15.94 -3.58 6.53
CA THR A 9 14.56 -3.96 6.89
C THR A 9 14.15 -5.17 6.04
N VAL A 10 13.73 -6.25 6.70
CA VAL A 10 13.16 -7.44 6.07
C VAL A 10 11.66 -7.37 6.19
N TYR A 11 10.99 -7.60 5.06
CA TYR A 11 9.54 -7.72 4.98
C TYR A 11 9.20 -9.15 4.60
N VAL A 12 8.33 -9.79 5.37
CA VAL A 12 7.80 -11.11 5.05
C VAL A 12 6.35 -10.93 4.63
N ILE A 13 6.03 -11.36 3.41
CA ILE A 13 4.68 -11.32 2.86
C ILE A 13 4.21 -12.77 2.66
N PRO A 14 3.06 -13.19 3.21
CA PRO A 14 2.57 -14.54 3.03
C PRO A 14 2.12 -14.76 1.58
N VAL A 15 2.66 -15.79 0.94
CA VAL A 15 2.27 -16.16 -0.44
C VAL A 15 0.89 -16.81 -0.52
N ASN A 16 0.36 -17.27 0.61
CA ASN A 16 -1.00 -17.79 0.76
C ASN A 16 -1.70 -16.98 1.87
N PRO A 17 -2.40 -15.89 1.51
CA PRO A 17 -3.07 -15.02 2.48
C PRO A 17 -4.10 -15.78 3.31
N GLN A 18 -4.18 -15.47 4.60
CA GLN A 18 -5.19 -16.04 5.49
C GLN A 18 -6.11 -14.95 5.98
N TYR A 19 -7.41 -15.12 5.74
CA TYR A 19 -8.43 -14.19 6.20
C TYR A 19 -8.44 -14.08 7.73
N ARG A 20 -8.77 -12.87 8.19
CA ARG A 20 -9.22 -12.66 9.56
C ARG A 20 -10.72 -12.48 9.60
N SER A 21 -11.33 -12.91 10.70
CA SER A 21 -12.75 -12.66 10.99
C SER A 21 -13.06 -11.18 11.22
N ARG A 22 -12.04 -10.37 11.54
CA ARG A 22 -12.13 -8.91 11.70
C ARG A 22 -10.92 -8.27 11.00
N PRO A 23 -11.13 -7.21 10.20
CA PRO A 23 -10.03 -6.48 9.60
C PRO A 23 -9.04 -5.97 10.64
N THR A 24 -7.77 -5.90 10.26
CA THR A 24 -6.70 -5.28 11.05
C THR A 24 -6.53 -3.85 10.58
N SER A 25 -6.65 -2.89 11.50
CA SER A 25 -6.38 -1.49 11.19
C SER A 25 -4.95 -1.31 10.70
N ILE A 26 -4.79 -0.56 9.62
CA ILE A 26 -3.50 -0.08 9.12
C ILE A 26 -3.02 1.19 9.84
N HIS A 27 -3.93 1.88 10.54
CA HIS A 27 -3.58 3.09 11.29
C HIS A 27 -2.71 2.71 12.49
N GLY A 28 -1.49 3.24 12.54
CA GLY A 28 -0.51 2.91 13.58
C GLY A 28 0.10 1.52 13.44
N PHE A 29 -0.15 0.82 12.33
CA PHE A 29 0.53 -0.45 12.04
C PHE A 29 2.05 -0.24 12.01
N GLY A 30 2.80 -1.12 12.68
CA GLY A 30 4.25 -0.95 12.82
C GLY A 30 4.69 0.31 13.56
N GLY A 31 3.85 0.83 14.47
CA GLY A 31 4.12 2.13 15.10
C GLY A 31 3.87 3.33 14.18
N GLY A 32 3.17 3.13 13.06
CA GLY A 32 2.84 4.18 12.08
C GLY A 32 3.90 4.38 11.00
N HIS A 33 4.86 3.45 10.89
CA HIS A 33 5.96 3.54 9.94
C HIS A 33 6.09 2.33 9.01
N ASP A 34 5.36 1.26 9.27
CA ASP A 34 5.39 0.08 8.41
C ASP A 34 4.44 0.27 7.22
N PRO A 35 4.84 -0.21 6.03
CA PRO A 35 4.03 -0.08 4.84
C PRO A 35 2.77 -0.95 4.92
N VAL A 36 1.73 -0.52 4.19
CA VAL A 36 0.55 -1.37 3.96
C VAL A 36 0.83 -2.41 2.87
N GLY A 37 1.81 -2.17 2.01
CA GLY A 37 2.16 -3.08 0.92
C GLY A 37 3.32 -2.57 0.09
N PHE A 38 3.59 -3.28 -0.99
CA PHE A 38 4.67 -2.96 -1.91
C PHE A 38 4.15 -2.96 -3.34
N ALA A 39 4.53 -1.92 -4.08
CA ALA A 39 4.37 -1.87 -5.52
C ALA A 39 5.31 -2.89 -6.19
N LEU A 40 4.96 -3.34 -7.40
CA LEU A 40 5.76 -4.30 -8.16
C LEU A 40 7.14 -3.77 -8.58
N ASN A 41 7.37 -2.46 -8.48
CA ASN A 41 8.69 -1.83 -8.67
C ASN A 41 9.52 -1.77 -7.38
N GLY A 42 9.03 -2.34 -6.27
CA GLY A 42 9.72 -2.41 -4.97
C GLY A 42 9.52 -1.20 -4.05
N VAL A 43 8.77 -0.18 -4.48
CA VAL A 43 8.47 0.98 -3.65
C VAL A 43 7.34 0.65 -2.66
N LYS A 44 7.45 1.15 -1.44
CA LYS A 44 6.43 0.99 -0.39
C LYS A 44 5.17 1.77 -0.71
N PHE A 45 4.03 1.17 -0.40
CA PHE A 45 2.79 1.87 -0.15
C PHE A 45 2.69 2.11 1.36
N ASP A 46 2.71 3.37 1.78
CA ASP A 46 2.62 3.73 3.19
C ASP A 46 1.15 4.02 3.59
N PRO A 47 0.79 3.86 4.87
CA PRO A 47 -0.57 4.12 5.36
C PRO A 47 -0.97 5.60 5.21
N PRO A 48 -2.26 5.94 5.41
CA PRO A 48 -2.76 7.32 5.42
C PRO A 48 -1.88 8.25 6.25
N ALA A 49 -1.49 9.38 5.65
CA ALA A 49 -0.68 10.38 6.33
C ALA A 49 -1.50 11.09 7.43
N PRO A 50 -0.91 11.41 8.59
CA PRO A 50 -1.60 12.10 9.68
C PRO A 50 -1.72 13.61 9.38
N ILE A 51 -2.70 13.99 8.53
CA ILE A 51 -2.88 15.35 7.98
C ILE A 51 -2.88 16.43 9.08
N GLU A 52 -3.61 16.23 10.18
CA GLU A 52 -3.67 17.22 11.27
C GLU A 52 -2.30 17.52 11.88
N ALA A 53 -1.49 16.48 12.12
CA ALA A 53 -0.15 16.63 12.66
C ALA A 53 0.78 17.32 11.66
N ILE A 54 0.66 16.99 10.37
CA ILE A 54 1.44 17.58 9.28
C ILE A 54 1.16 19.08 9.14
N ILE A 55 -0.12 19.46 9.15
CA ILE A 55 -0.55 20.87 9.06
C ILE A 55 -0.05 21.63 10.30
N LYS A 56 -0.25 21.09 11.51
CA LYS A 56 0.20 21.73 12.75
C LYS A 56 1.72 21.94 12.78
N ALA A 57 2.48 20.99 12.26
CA ALA A 57 3.94 21.06 12.20
C ALA A 57 4.48 21.85 11.00
N HIS A 58 3.63 22.26 10.05
CA HIS A 58 4.04 22.92 8.80
C HIS A 58 5.02 22.06 7.97
N THR A 59 4.72 20.76 7.86
CA THR A 59 5.60 19.74 7.25
C THR A 59 5.00 19.10 6.00
N ILE A 60 4.12 19.80 5.28
CA ILE A 60 3.50 19.30 4.05
C ILE A 60 4.58 18.92 3.05
N ALA A 61 4.66 17.63 2.73
CA ALA A 61 5.62 17.13 1.76
C ALA A 61 5.08 17.32 0.33
N PRO A 62 5.92 17.76 -0.63
CA PRO A 62 5.54 17.75 -2.03
C PRO A 62 5.53 16.31 -2.55
N PHE A 63 4.46 15.91 -3.24
CA PHE A 63 4.41 14.67 -3.99
C PHE A 63 4.93 14.88 -5.40
N ASP A 64 5.52 13.84 -5.99
CA ASP A 64 5.79 13.78 -7.42
C ASP A 64 4.56 13.30 -8.21
N ASP A 65 4.70 13.27 -9.54
CA ASP A 65 3.64 12.83 -10.44
C ASP A 65 3.26 11.35 -10.25
N ALA A 66 4.12 10.56 -9.61
CA ALA A 66 3.86 9.15 -9.29
C ALA A 66 3.02 8.97 -8.01
N GLY A 67 2.73 10.07 -7.28
CA GLY A 67 1.98 10.03 -6.02
C GLY A 67 2.83 9.67 -4.81
N GLY A 68 4.16 9.78 -4.94
CA GLY A 68 5.11 9.48 -3.87
C GLY A 68 5.96 10.67 -3.46
N HIS A 69 6.72 10.51 -2.38
CA HIS A 69 7.75 11.47 -1.98
C HIS A 69 8.83 10.81 -1.14
N VAL A 70 9.92 11.56 -0.91
CA VAL A 70 10.98 11.17 0.01
C VAL A 70 10.69 11.74 1.40
N ASN A 71 10.96 10.96 2.45
CA ASN A 71 11.20 11.51 3.78
C ASN A 71 12.54 10.97 4.35
N PRO A 72 13.16 11.67 5.33
CA PRO A 72 14.48 11.27 5.84
C PRO A 72 14.55 9.93 6.59
N PHE A 73 13.42 9.38 7.03
CA PHE A 73 13.37 8.20 7.90
C PHE A 73 12.94 6.92 7.16
N ALA A 74 12.06 7.05 6.18
CA ALA A 74 11.40 5.99 5.44
C ALA A 74 11.85 5.91 3.98
N GLY A 75 12.60 6.90 3.48
CA GLY A 75 13.02 6.98 2.08
C GLY A 75 11.88 7.39 1.15
N TYR A 76 11.97 6.99 -0.12
CA TYR A 76 10.90 7.19 -1.10
C TYR A 76 9.76 6.17 -0.90
N HIS A 77 8.52 6.65 -0.89
CA HIS A 77 7.31 5.85 -0.69
C HIS A 77 6.11 6.50 -1.38
N TYR A 78 5.09 5.69 -1.69
CA TYR A 78 3.84 6.11 -2.32
C TYR A 78 2.75 6.36 -1.27
N HIS A 79 2.02 7.46 -1.46
CA HIS A 79 0.73 7.72 -0.81
C HIS A 79 -0.45 7.67 -1.79
N ALA A 80 -0.18 7.62 -3.09
CA ALA A 80 -1.15 7.36 -4.15
C ALA A 80 -0.51 6.56 -5.28
N ALA A 81 -1.33 5.89 -6.10
CA ALA A 81 -0.90 5.31 -7.37
C ALA A 81 -1.57 6.07 -8.52
N THR A 82 -0.77 6.67 -9.39
CA THR A 82 -1.23 7.59 -10.46
C THR A 82 -0.97 7.04 -11.87
N GLY A 83 -0.79 5.73 -11.99
CA GLY A 83 -0.42 5.08 -13.27
C GLY A 83 1.08 5.06 -13.56
N GLN A 84 1.93 5.56 -12.65
CA GLN A 84 3.40 5.48 -12.79
C GLN A 84 4.04 4.33 -12.00
N THR A 85 3.24 3.56 -11.27
CA THR A 85 3.71 2.31 -10.64
C THR A 85 3.97 1.24 -11.72
N LYS A 86 4.65 0.16 -11.37
CA LYS A 86 4.75 -0.99 -12.29
C LYS A 86 3.40 -1.70 -12.34
N GLU A 87 2.78 -1.68 -13.52
CA GLU A 87 1.49 -2.30 -13.76
C GLU A 87 1.60 -3.61 -14.56
N ILE A 88 0.72 -4.56 -14.23
CA ILE A 88 0.47 -5.78 -15.02
C ILE A 88 -1.01 -5.77 -15.42
N ALA A 89 -1.25 -5.53 -16.71
CA ALA A 89 -2.59 -5.52 -17.29
C ALA A 89 -3.32 -6.85 -17.09
N GLN A 90 -4.63 -6.79 -16.91
CA GLN A 90 -5.49 -7.95 -16.73
C GLN A 90 -6.21 -8.26 -18.04
N PRO A 91 -6.32 -9.54 -18.45
CA PRO A 91 -6.85 -9.91 -19.76
C PRO A 91 -8.37 -9.76 -19.91
N ASP A 92 -9.08 -9.57 -18.80
CA ASP A 92 -10.54 -9.46 -18.70
C ASP A 92 -11.03 -8.01 -18.52
N GLY A 93 -10.14 -7.03 -18.68
CA GLY A 93 -10.47 -5.61 -18.52
C GLY A 93 -10.52 -5.13 -17.08
N HIS A 94 -10.14 -5.98 -16.11
CA HIS A 94 -9.99 -5.55 -14.72
C HIS A 94 -8.85 -4.53 -14.56
N ALA A 95 -8.90 -3.72 -13.48
CA ALA A 95 -7.80 -2.84 -13.12
C ALA A 95 -6.45 -3.60 -13.07
N PRO A 96 -5.34 -2.99 -13.48
CA PRO A 96 -4.03 -3.65 -13.50
C PRO A 96 -3.54 -3.99 -12.09
N LEU A 97 -2.84 -5.12 -11.97
CA LEU A 97 -2.14 -5.49 -10.73
C LEU A 97 -0.93 -4.57 -10.57
N ILE A 98 -0.81 -3.94 -9.40
CA ILE A 98 0.26 -2.98 -9.11
C ILE A 98 1.13 -3.36 -7.92
N GLY A 99 0.71 -4.33 -7.11
CA GLY A 99 1.47 -4.73 -5.93
C GLY A 99 0.79 -5.79 -5.08
N TYR A 100 1.33 -5.96 -3.87
CA TYR A 100 0.79 -6.85 -2.85
C TYR A 100 0.77 -6.16 -1.49
N ALA A 101 -0.30 -6.36 -0.73
CA ALA A 101 -0.41 -5.91 0.64
C ALA A 101 0.47 -6.78 1.55
N LEU A 102 0.80 -6.27 2.74
CA LEU A 102 1.63 -6.99 3.70
C LEU A 102 0.96 -8.27 4.23
N ASP A 103 -0.37 -8.37 4.13
CA ASP A 103 -1.14 -9.60 4.41
C ASP A 103 -1.22 -10.57 3.21
N GLY A 104 -0.55 -10.24 2.12
CA GLY A 104 -0.34 -11.07 0.93
C GLY A 104 -1.41 -10.97 -0.14
N PHE A 105 -2.53 -10.28 0.12
CA PHE A 105 -3.54 -10.08 -0.93
C PHE A 105 -3.04 -9.10 -2.00
N ALA A 106 -3.47 -9.33 -3.24
CA ALA A 106 -3.09 -8.49 -4.37
C ALA A 106 -3.66 -7.07 -4.24
N ILE A 107 -2.90 -6.08 -4.73
CA ILE A 107 -3.31 -4.68 -4.83
C ILE A 107 -3.41 -4.31 -6.30
N TYR A 108 -4.58 -3.84 -6.70
CA TYR A 108 -4.91 -3.38 -8.04
C TYR A 108 -5.04 -1.86 -8.09
N ALA A 109 -4.85 -1.28 -9.27
CA ALA A 109 -5.03 0.15 -9.48
C ALA A 109 -6.49 0.58 -9.22
N HIS A 110 -6.66 1.89 -9.02
CA HIS A 110 -7.96 2.49 -8.76
C HIS A 110 -8.89 2.34 -9.97
N LEU A 111 -8.35 2.59 -11.17
CA LEU A 111 -9.08 2.57 -12.43
C LEU A 111 -8.63 1.41 -13.31
N ASP A 112 -9.58 0.87 -14.06
CA ASP A 112 -9.30 -0.01 -15.19
C ASP A 112 -8.84 0.72 -16.45
N GLU A 113 -8.58 -0.04 -17.52
CA GLU A 113 -8.15 0.50 -18.82
C GLU A 113 -9.20 1.41 -19.48
N SER A 114 -10.47 1.31 -19.06
CA SER A 114 -11.57 2.17 -19.51
C SER A 114 -11.78 3.39 -18.61
N GLY A 115 -10.94 3.56 -17.58
CA GLY A 115 -11.04 4.65 -16.61
C GLY A 115 -12.16 4.47 -15.59
N LYS A 116 -12.65 3.24 -15.39
CA LYS A 116 -13.71 2.93 -14.44
C LYS A 116 -13.12 2.44 -13.11
N ALA A 117 -13.61 2.97 -12.01
CA ALA A 117 -13.28 2.49 -10.68
C ALA A 117 -14.03 1.19 -10.34
N SER A 118 -13.42 0.36 -9.51
CA SER A 118 -14.07 -0.84 -8.98
C SER A 118 -15.25 -0.47 -8.07
N GLU A 119 -16.28 -1.29 -8.11
CA GLU A 119 -17.53 -1.13 -7.34
C GLU A 119 -17.62 -2.24 -6.28
N ASP A 120 -18.55 -2.08 -5.33
CA ASP A 120 -18.84 -3.08 -4.28
C ASP A 120 -17.63 -3.45 -3.40
N LEU A 121 -16.75 -2.48 -3.15
CA LEU A 121 -15.62 -2.62 -2.23
C LEU A 121 -16.08 -2.64 -0.76
N ASP A 122 -15.47 -3.50 0.04
CA ASP A 122 -15.67 -3.56 1.49
C ASP A 122 -14.91 -2.45 2.23
N GLU A 123 -14.99 -2.45 3.57
CA GLU A 123 -14.31 -1.46 4.41
C GLU A 123 -12.78 -1.44 4.29
N CYS A 124 -12.18 -2.49 3.72
CA CYS A 124 -10.74 -2.59 3.49
C CYS A 124 -10.34 -2.09 2.11
N SER A 125 -11.28 -1.61 1.29
CA SER A 125 -11.09 -1.29 -0.13
C SER A 125 -10.84 -2.53 -0.99
N GLY A 126 -11.39 -3.69 -0.61
CA GLY A 126 -11.26 -4.92 -1.39
C GLY A 126 -12.59 -5.60 -1.68
N HIS A 127 -12.56 -6.56 -2.60
CA HIS A 127 -13.69 -7.43 -2.89
C HIS A 127 -13.19 -8.81 -3.34
N TYR A 128 -14.10 -9.73 -3.60
CA TYR A 128 -13.79 -11.08 -4.06
C TYR A 128 -14.37 -11.33 -5.46
N ASP A 129 -13.57 -11.95 -6.33
CA ASP A 129 -14.05 -12.60 -7.55
C ASP A 129 -13.49 -14.03 -7.69
N ASP A 130 -14.07 -14.83 -8.59
CA ASP A 130 -13.68 -16.24 -8.77
C ASP A 130 -12.32 -16.44 -9.49
N VAL A 131 -11.76 -15.39 -10.09
CA VAL A 131 -10.50 -15.44 -10.87
C VAL A 131 -9.30 -15.12 -9.97
N ARG A 132 -9.44 -14.12 -9.11
CA ARG A 132 -8.38 -13.51 -8.29
C ARG A 132 -8.50 -13.88 -6.83
N GLY A 133 -9.68 -14.33 -6.40
CA GLY A 133 -10.05 -14.36 -5.00
C GLY A 133 -10.21 -12.95 -4.44
N TYR A 134 -9.98 -12.78 -3.14
CA TYR A 134 -10.04 -11.46 -2.52
C TYR A 134 -8.82 -10.62 -2.87
N HIS A 135 -9.04 -9.36 -3.21
CA HIS A 135 -8.00 -8.42 -3.58
C HIS A 135 -8.44 -6.98 -3.32
N TYR A 136 -7.47 -6.09 -3.21
CA TYR A 136 -7.69 -4.67 -2.94
C TYR A 136 -7.64 -3.86 -4.23
N HIS A 137 -8.37 -2.74 -4.22
CA HIS A 137 -8.17 -1.63 -5.13
C HIS A 137 -7.67 -0.42 -4.38
N VAL A 138 -6.67 0.25 -4.94
CA VAL A 138 -6.18 1.49 -4.32
C VAL A 138 -7.23 2.60 -4.37
N GLY A 139 -7.25 3.44 -3.33
CA GLY A 139 -8.07 4.65 -3.31
C GLY A 139 -7.71 5.64 -4.42
N ALA A 140 -8.59 6.59 -4.69
CA ALA A 140 -8.31 7.61 -5.68
C ALA A 140 -7.15 8.50 -5.22
N ALA A 141 -6.37 9.01 -6.17
CA ALA A 141 -5.32 9.97 -5.84
C ALA A 141 -5.91 11.20 -5.14
N GLY A 142 -5.44 11.48 -3.92
CA GLY A 142 -5.95 12.56 -3.06
C GLY A 142 -6.82 12.09 -1.90
N ASP A 143 -7.31 10.84 -1.90
CA ASP A 143 -8.11 10.29 -0.81
C ASP A 143 -7.29 9.99 0.47
N ASN A 144 -5.96 10.11 0.38
CA ASN A 144 -5.03 9.79 1.46
C ASN A 144 -5.19 8.34 1.97
N GLN A 145 -5.44 7.39 1.06
CA GLN A 145 -5.64 5.99 1.41
C GLN A 145 -5.24 5.07 0.26
N ILE A 146 -4.28 4.17 0.52
CA ILE A 146 -3.97 3.07 -0.41
C ILE A 146 -5.00 1.96 -0.23
N ILE A 147 -5.10 1.35 0.96
CA ILE A 147 -6.16 0.40 1.34
C ILE A 147 -6.81 0.84 2.64
N GLY A 148 -8.02 0.39 2.95
CA GLY A 148 -8.72 0.77 4.18
C GLY A 148 -8.24 0.04 5.44
N ALA A 149 -7.89 -1.25 5.29
CA ALA A 149 -7.45 -2.12 6.35
C ALA A 149 -6.85 -3.41 5.75
N PHE A 150 -6.23 -4.25 6.58
CA PHE A 150 -5.89 -5.62 6.18
C PHE A 150 -7.08 -6.55 6.45
N ARG A 151 -7.56 -7.22 5.41
CA ARG A 151 -8.51 -8.34 5.49
C ARG A 151 -7.83 -9.63 5.97
N GLY A 152 -6.52 -9.75 5.77
CA GLY A 152 -5.73 -10.91 6.15
C GLY A 152 -4.93 -10.75 7.44
N ILE A 153 -4.14 -11.78 7.75
CA ILE A 153 -3.09 -11.73 8.76
C ILE A 153 -1.87 -11.06 8.10
N PRO A 154 -1.48 -9.85 8.52
CA PRO A 154 -0.27 -9.22 7.99
C PRO A 154 0.96 -10.05 8.33
N GLY A 155 1.92 -10.08 7.42
CA GLY A 155 3.24 -10.62 7.69
C GLY A 155 4.06 -9.73 8.63
N THR A 156 5.38 -9.89 8.61
CA THR A 156 6.27 -9.25 9.58
C THR A 156 7.20 -8.22 8.95
N VAL A 157 7.62 -7.27 9.78
CA VAL A 157 8.67 -6.30 9.49
C VAL A 157 9.75 -6.44 10.55
N GLU A 158 11.00 -6.64 10.13
CA GLU A 158 12.13 -6.81 11.03
C GLU A 158 13.30 -5.92 10.61
N ILE A 159 13.83 -5.14 11.55
CA ILE A 159 15.04 -4.34 11.34
C ILE A 159 16.23 -5.16 11.83
N ILE A 160 17.07 -5.60 10.91
CA ILE A 160 18.22 -6.46 11.19
C ILE A 160 19.49 -5.62 11.07
N LYS A 161 20.35 -5.71 12.09
CA LYS A 161 21.68 -5.11 12.05
C LYS A 161 22.59 -5.99 11.20
N LYS A 162 23.30 -5.39 10.24
CA LYS A 162 24.39 -6.03 9.49
C LYS A 162 25.55 -6.40 10.40
#